data_AF-A0A6J5E200-F1
#
_entry.id   AF-A0A6J5E200-F1
#
_cell.length_a   1.000
_cell.length_b   1.000
_cell.length_c   1.000
_cell.angle_alpha   90.00
_cell.angle_beta   90.00
_cell.angle_gamma   90.00
#
_symmetry.space_group_name_H-M   'P 1'
#
loop_
_entity.id
_entity.type
_entity.pdbx_description
1 polymer ?
#
loop_
_entity_poly.entity_id
_entity_poly.type
_entity_poly.pdbx_seq_one_letter_code
_entity_poly.pdbx_strand_id
1 'polypeptide(L)'
;MFEFRSPSVTFHPTSDHTPIKAGSIDDNFNPPTSGNLVAGLKTEMAIELRNQIGPENMQTFSGVRSGVPSAKPRLTAERIIKPYVNYLEDKGQLTDRHAADIVKDIVGGLGKPALAQHQGNPPQYVSHGFDHSERVAGYIDQIIKAYPEIEQSAAKKYNISPGLARFLFQVTAHWHDIGYPDLDGRPKSTHGLSSASIFDGIRDQLSSLIRHENGQADQVLSDMRKAIQLHSADVDAEHYPINVKTDRGALLTSDVESLEKLLNHYLMSSRRPHQVQEIDIRGHDAKEMEKRVNDMLKSQSIPQSAKVTADESKDEYAGRPAALDRNNQVKVGLRYTEQELTKNPFAVIRLADNLDMAANRLSPFQRSPVFQTIYWKLGDQAPIGRALSALDKLDDKNTSGVLDISRGLRSAAAGGNSIDLDSSILLGVVNRFTPDLIHGADARAARRLLIRATVDSVLSSPIARGLPEADRAMLREVGYRMNGESVRHFGGCEAIEKVEVKRGRVSVTVNGPLFRKLNELKDPGGIGIGEYQVERAKQAFSSLTINGKRPVVEVTDRNAAAM
;
A
#
# COMPACT_ATOMS: atom_id res chain seq x y z
N MET A 1 12.38 56.78 34.64
CA MET A 1 13.26 57.42 35.65
C MET A 1 13.35 56.45 36.82
N PHE A 2 14.54 55.89 37.04
CA PHE A 2 15.06 55.13 38.18
C PHE A 2 16.06 54.10 37.64
N GLU A 3 17.32 54.53 37.59
CA GLU A 3 18.52 53.71 37.44
C GLU A 3 18.69 52.83 38.69
N PHE A 4 19.19 51.60 38.51
CA PHE A 4 19.97 50.96 39.57
C PHE A 4 21.18 50.23 38.99
N ARG A 5 22.29 50.46 39.71
CA ARG A 5 23.69 50.30 39.34
C ARG A 5 24.18 48.86 39.48
N SER A 6 25.10 48.47 38.60
CA SER A 6 25.92 47.27 38.69
C SER A 6 26.94 47.37 39.85
N PRO A 7 27.28 46.26 40.53
CA PRO A 7 28.46 46.22 41.39
C PRO A 7 29.73 45.86 40.60
N SER A 8 30.77 46.61 40.94
CA SER A 8 32.16 46.57 40.52
C SER A 8 32.90 45.27 40.89
N VAL A 9 33.74 44.78 39.98
CA VAL A 9 34.78 43.79 40.28
C VAL A 9 36.15 44.47 40.20
N THR A 10 36.87 44.45 41.31
CA THR A 10 38.23 44.94 41.52
C THR A 10 39.28 44.02 40.91
N PHE A 11 40.27 44.63 40.25
CA PHE A 11 41.50 44.00 39.78
C PHE A 11 42.63 44.17 40.81
N HIS A 12 43.49 43.17 40.96
CA HIS A 12 44.93 43.30 41.26
C HIS A 12 45.71 42.01 40.89
N PRO A 13 47.04 42.10 40.65
CA PRO A 13 47.64 41.61 39.40
C PRO A 13 48.86 40.65 39.56
N THR A 14 49.39 40.23 38.39
CA THR A 14 50.70 39.60 38.10
C THR A 14 50.83 38.12 38.48
N SER A 15 51.52 37.23 37.74
CA SER A 15 52.68 37.44 36.86
C SER A 15 52.85 36.32 35.79
N ASP A 16 53.74 36.62 34.84
CA ASP A 16 54.65 35.73 34.12
C ASP A 16 54.18 34.83 32.96
N HIS A 17 54.54 35.35 31.79
CA HIS A 17 54.92 34.68 30.55
C HIS A 17 55.41 33.23 30.70
N THR A 18 54.69 32.32 30.07
CA THR A 18 55.30 31.23 29.30
C THR A 18 54.76 31.31 27.86
N PRO A 19 55.63 31.30 26.84
CA PRO A 19 55.18 31.33 25.45
C PRO A 19 54.46 30.01 25.16
N ILE A 20 53.16 30.08 24.90
CA ILE A 20 52.40 28.97 24.37
C ILE A 20 53.02 28.64 23.01
N LYS A 21 53.75 27.52 22.97
CA LYS A 21 54.15 26.86 21.73
C LYS A 21 52.91 26.79 20.84
N ALA A 22 53.02 27.30 19.63
CA ALA A 22 52.08 27.02 18.56
C ALA A 22 51.87 25.51 18.52
N GLY A 23 50.69 25.07 18.97
CA GLY A 23 50.23 23.70 18.77
C GLY A 23 50.23 23.44 17.27
N SER A 24 50.90 22.36 16.87
CA SER A 24 50.98 21.98 15.47
C SER A 24 49.57 21.72 14.93
N ILE A 25 49.37 22.01 13.65
CA ILE A 25 48.14 21.81 12.90
C ILE A 25 47.88 20.30 12.63
N ASP A 26 48.55 19.39 13.34
CA ASP A 26 48.49 17.94 13.06
C ASP A 26 47.50 17.15 13.94
N ASP A 27 46.82 17.78 14.89
CA ASP A 27 45.93 17.08 15.86
C ASP A 27 44.47 16.89 15.39
N ASN A 28 44.22 16.64 14.10
CA ASN A 28 42.86 16.27 13.64
C ASN A 28 42.81 15.18 12.55
N PHE A 29 43.76 14.25 12.56
CA PHE A 29 43.74 13.03 11.73
C PHE A 29 43.18 11.79 12.45
N ASN A 30 42.19 11.96 13.33
CA ASN A 30 41.47 10.78 13.81
C ASN A 30 40.68 10.20 12.63
N PRO A 31 40.87 8.91 12.28
CA PRO A 31 40.09 8.29 11.23
C PRO A 31 38.60 8.41 11.58
N PRO A 32 37.72 8.73 10.61
CA PRO A 32 36.30 8.91 10.88
C PRO A 32 35.73 7.64 11.50
N THR A 33 35.03 7.79 12.63
CA THR A 33 34.36 6.66 13.29
C THR A 33 33.21 6.15 12.41
N SER A 34 32.79 4.89 12.60
CA SER A 34 31.60 4.34 11.90
C SER A 34 30.38 5.24 12.08
N GLY A 35 30.18 5.77 13.30
CA GLY A 35 29.10 6.71 13.59
C GLY A 35 29.17 8.01 12.78
N ASN A 36 30.37 8.57 12.58
CA ASN A 36 30.56 9.76 11.75
C ASN A 36 30.26 9.47 10.27
N LEU A 37 30.67 8.30 9.77
CA LEU A 37 30.41 7.88 8.38
C LEU A 37 28.90 7.65 8.14
N VAL A 38 28.23 6.95 9.05
CA VAL A 38 26.77 6.74 9.02
C VAL A 38 26.02 8.07 9.03
N ALA A 39 26.41 9.01 9.91
CA ALA A 39 25.79 10.33 9.97
C ALA A 39 26.02 11.15 8.69
N GLY A 40 27.22 11.09 8.12
CA GLY A 40 27.55 11.70 6.83
C GLY A 40 26.68 11.18 5.70
N LEU A 41 26.62 9.86 5.52
CA LEU A 41 25.81 9.22 4.48
C LEU A 41 24.31 9.50 4.64
N LYS A 42 23.78 9.45 5.87
CA LYS A 42 22.39 9.84 6.15
C LYS A 42 22.10 11.27 5.71
N THR A 43 23.05 12.17 5.93
CA THR A 43 22.92 13.58 5.54
C THR A 43 22.95 13.73 4.02
N GLU A 44 23.90 13.07 3.34
CA GLU A 44 24.01 13.09 1.88
C GLU A 44 22.74 12.56 1.20
N MET A 45 22.25 11.39 1.64
CA MET A 45 21.01 10.80 1.10
C MET A 45 19.78 11.66 1.40
N ALA A 46 19.72 12.32 2.56
CA ALA A 46 18.63 13.24 2.88
C ALA A 46 18.65 14.49 2.00
N ILE A 47 19.84 15.03 1.70
CA ILE A 47 19.98 16.14 0.75
C ILE A 47 19.50 15.70 -0.64
N GLU A 48 19.87 14.50 -1.09
CA GLU A 48 19.43 14.01 -2.40
C GLU A 48 17.91 13.86 -2.47
N LEU A 49 17.30 13.20 -1.49
CA LEU A 49 15.83 13.11 -1.42
C LEU A 49 15.18 14.50 -1.43
N ARG A 50 15.72 15.44 -0.65
CA ARG A 50 15.23 16.82 -0.60
C ARG A 50 15.31 17.51 -1.96
N ASN A 51 16.39 17.32 -2.70
CA ASN A 51 16.57 17.89 -4.03
C ASN A 51 15.56 17.31 -5.02
N GLN A 52 15.20 16.03 -4.87
CA GLN A 52 14.24 15.37 -5.75
C GLN A 52 12.79 15.81 -5.49
N ILE A 53 12.40 16.05 -4.24
CA ILE A 53 11.00 16.24 -3.86
C ILE A 53 10.66 17.58 -3.23
N GLY A 54 11.65 18.43 -2.96
CA GLY A 54 11.47 19.72 -2.29
C GLY A 54 11.42 19.61 -0.76
N PRO A 55 11.92 20.64 -0.04
CA PRO A 55 11.92 20.67 1.43
C PRO A 55 10.54 20.56 2.08
N GLU A 56 9.52 21.11 1.44
CA GLU A 56 8.15 21.19 1.96
C GLU A 56 7.46 19.83 2.06
N ASN A 57 7.94 18.85 1.29
CA ASN A 57 7.41 17.50 1.21
C ASN A 57 8.15 16.49 2.08
N MET A 58 9.18 16.92 2.82
CA MET A 58 10.05 16.05 3.58
C MET A 58 10.22 16.51 5.04
N GLN A 59 10.05 15.58 5.97
CA GLN A 59 10.48 15.72 7.36
C GLN A 59 11.91 15.20 7.48
N THR A 60 12.83 16.09 7.89
CA THR A 60 14.24 15.77 8.13
C THR A 60 14.47 15.31 9.57
N PHE A 61 15.61 14.66 9.79
CA PHE A 61 16.10 14.30 11.12
C PHE A 61 16.12 15.56 12.01
N SER A 62 15.54 15.46 13.22
CA SER A 62 15.54 16.45 14.31
C SER A 62 14.84 17.82 14.16
N GLY A 63 14.07 18.08 13.11
CA GLY A 63 13.38 19.38 12.93
C GLY A 63 11.89 19.42 13.27
N VAL A 64 11.49 19.37 14.55
CA VAL A 64 10.15 19.88 14.94
C VAL A 64 10.21 21.40 14.89
N ARG A 65 10.12 21.99 13.70
CA ARG A 65 9.79 23.42 13.61
C ARG A 65 8.32 23.55 14.01
N SER A 66 8.09 24.12 15.19
CA SER A 66 6.82 24.65 15.68
C SER A 66 6.35 25.78 14.76
N GLY A 67 5.82 25.42 13.60
CA GLY A 67 5.26 26.34 12.63
C GLY A 67 4.24 25.61 11.78
N VAL A 68 3.03 26.17 11.73
CA VAL A 68 1.82 25.82 10.94
C VAL A 68 1.79 24.38 10.43
N PRO A 69 0.89 23.51 10.95
CA PRO A 69 0.68 22.17 10.42
C PRO A 69 0.54 22.21 8.90
N SER A 70 1.47 21.56 8.21
CA SER A 70 1.31 21.30 6.77
C SER A 70 0.06 20.45 6.60
N ALA A 71 -0.93 20.95 5.86
CA ALA A 71 -2.12 20.17 5.52
C ALA A 71 -1.79 18.91 4.69
N LYS A 72 -0.60 18.87 4.05
CA LYS A 72 -0.13 17.72 3.28
C LYS A 72 0.80 16.84 4.11
N PRO A 73 0.57 15.51 4.15
CA PRO A 73 1.50 14.54 4.72
C PRO A 73 2.89 14.65 4.10
N ARG A 74 3.94 14.53 4.91
CA ARG A 74 5.35 14.60 4.49
C ARG A 74 6.01 13.23 4.59
N LEU A 75 6.93 12.94 3.67
CA LEU A 75 7.81 11.78 3.77
C LEU A 75 8.79 11.96 4.93
N THR A 76 9.13 10.87 5.63
CA THR A 76 10.14 10.89 6.69
C THR A 76 11.47 10.36 6.14
N ALA A 77 12.44 11.25 5.94
CA ALA A 77 13.73 10.89 5.33
C ALA A 77 14.43 9.73 6.06
N GLU A 78 14.38 9.73 7.39
CA GLU A 78 14.97 8.68 8.23
C GLU A 78 14.47 7.28 7.87
N ARG A 79 13.16 7.15 7.68
CA ARG A 79 12.55 5.85 7.45
C ARG A 79 12.89 5.30 6.06
N ILE A 80 12.99 6.19 5.07
CA ILE A 80 13.44 5.84 3.72
C ILE A 80 14.92 5.44 3.73
N ILE A 81 15.78 6.24 4.37
CA ILE A 81 17.24 6.11 4.27
C ILE A 81 17.80 4.97 5.12
N LYS A 82 17.21 4.72 6.29
CA LYS A 82 17.79 3.81 7.29
C LYS A 82 18.09 2.40 6.75
N PRO A 83 17.20 1.72 5.99
CA PRO A 83 17.52 0.39 5.45
C PRO A 83 18.74 0.37 4.52
N TYR A 84 18.98 1.46 3.79
CA TYR A 84 20.09 1.60 2.83
C TYR A 84 21.42 1.84 3.53
N VAL A 85 21.43 2.70 4.55
CA VAL A 85 22.64 2.95 5.34
C VAL A 85 22.99 1.76 6.22
N ASN A 86 22.00 1.08 6.80
CA ASN A 86 22.21 -0.14 7.57
C ASN A 86 22.86 -1.23 6.73
N TYR A 87 22.47 -1.38 5.46
CA TYR A 87 23.13 -2.33 4.55
C TYR A 87 24.63 -2.02 4.39
N LEU A 88 24.99 -0.75 4.13
CA LEU A 88 26.40 -0.35 3.99
C LEU A 88 27.17 -0.54 5.29
N GLU A 89 26.56 -0.25 6.44
CA GLU A 89 27.16 -0.47 7.77
C GLU A 89 27.40 -1.96 8.05
N ASP A 90 26.37 -2.80 7.88
CA ASP A 90 26.44 -4.25 8.11
C ASP A 90 27.46 -4.94 7.19
N LYS A 91 27.73 -4.35 6.01
CA LYS A 91 28.74 -4.82 5.06
C LYS A 91 30.14 -4.28 5.28
N GLY A 92 30.33 -3.34 6.20
CA GLY A 92 31.59 -2.61 6.31
C GLY A 92 31.92 -1.82 5.03
N GLN A 93 30.91 -1.47 4.24
CA GLN A 93 31.01 -0.75 2.96
C GLN A 93 30.79 0.77 3.11
N LEU A 94 30.72 1.30 4.34
CA LEU A 94 30.57 2.74 4.59
C LEU A 94 31.67 3.59 3.93
N THR A 95 32.87 3.04 3.74
CA THR A 95 34.00 3.71 3.06
C THR A 95 34.16 3.32 1.60
N ASP A 96 33.41 2.32 1.11
CA ASP A 96 33.38 1.96 -0.31
C ASP A 96 32.54 3.01 -1.05
N ARG A 97 33.22 4.02 -1.62
CA ARG A 97 32.57 5.12 -2.34
C ARG A 97 31.71 4.61 -3.50
N HIS A 98 32.12 3.55 -4.19
CA HIS A 98 31.36 3.02 -5.30
C HIS A 98 30.02 2.42 -4.82
N ALA A 99 30.06 1.55 -3.81
CA ALA A 99 28.85 0.97 -3.23
C ALA A 99 27.95 2.04 -2.59
N ALA A 100 28.53 3.00 -1.85
CA ALA A 100 27.79 4.08 -1.23
C ALA A 100 27.09 4.99 -2.24
N ASP A 101 27.76 5.34 -3.34
CA ASP A 101 27.18 6.16 -4.41
C ASP A 101 26.05 5.43 -5.13
N ILE A 102 26.21 4.13 -5.45
CA ILE A 102 25.12 3.33 -6.04
C ILE A 102 23.89 3.30 -5.13
N VAL A 103 24.09 3.05 -3.84
CA VAL A 103 23.01 3.00 -2.85
C VAL A 103 22.32 4.36 -2.71
N LYS A 104 23.08 5.46 -2.73
CA LYS A 104 22.56 6.83 -2.73
C LYS A 104 21.72 7.12 -3.98
N ASP A 105 22.17 6.68 -5.15
CA ASP A 105 21.43 6.85 -6.41
C ASP A 105 20.10 6.08 -6.39
N ILE A 106 20.07 4.87 -5.82
CA ILE A 106 18.82 4.12 -5.63
C ILE A 106 17.84 4.88 -4.73
N VAL A 107 18.33 5.46 -3.62
CA VAL A 107 17.51 6.29 -2.72
C VAL A 107 17.02 7.56 -3.43
N GLY A 108 17.89 8.25 -4.17
CA GLY A 108 17.51 9.42 -4.96
C GLY A 108 16.42 9.10 -5.98
N GLY A 109 16.55 7.98 -6.70
CA GLY A 109 15.55 7.50 -7.64
C GLY A 109 14.19 7.18 -7.01
N LEU A 110 14.15 6.82 -5.72
CA LEU A 110 12.92 6.53 -4.98
C LEU A 110 12.14 7.79 -4.57
N GLY A 111 12.80 8.96 -4.45
CA GLY A 111 12.19 10.17 -3.87
C GLY A 111 10.87 10.57 -4.54
N LYS A 112 10.88 10.83 -5.85
CA LYS A 112 9.68 11.23 -6.61
C LYS A 112 8.58 10.15 -6.60
N PRO A 113 8.87 8.87 -6.90
CA PRO A 113 7.87 7.81 -6.80
C PRO A 113 7.25 7.66 -5.41
N ALA A 114 8.07 7.70 -4.34
CA ALA A 114 7.59 7.61 -2.97
C ALA A 114 6.67 8.78 -2.61
N LEU A 115 7.02 10.01 -3.04
CA LEU A 115 6.17 11.18 -2.79
C LEU A 115 4.85 11.06 -3.55
N ALA A 116 4.91 10.65 -4.82
CA ALA A 116 3.73 10.46 -5.65
C ALA A 116 2.79 9.42 -5.01
N GLN A 117 3.31 8.27 -4.56
CA GLN A 117 2.52 7.26 -3.83
C GLN A 117 1.89 7.85 -2.56
N HIS A 118 2.69 8.57 -1.76
CA HIS A 118 2.21 9.15 -0.51
C HIS A 118 1.10 10.19 -0.71
N GLN A 119 1.20 11.01 -1.77
CA GLN A 119 0.22 12.04 -2.11
C GLN A 119 -0.99 11.49 -2.90
N GLY A 120 -0.79 10.45 -3.70
CA GLY A 120 -1.83 9.76 -4.48
C GLY A 120 -2.66 8.77 -3.67
N ASN A 121 -2.34 8.59 -2.39
CA ASN A 121 -3.04 7.71 -1.46
C ASN A 121 -4.53 8.13 -1.32
N PRO A 122 -5.50 7.32 -1.77
CA PRO A 122 -6.91 7.69 -1.69
C PRO A 122 -7.38 7.67 -0.22
N PRO A 123 -7.73 8.83 0.37
CA PRO A 123 -7.99 8.94 1.81
C PRO A 123 -9.25 8.20 2.28
N GLN A 124 -10.13 7.79 1.35
CA GLN A 124 -11.32 6.97 1.60
C GLN A 124 -11.02 5.47 1.76
N TYR A 125 -9.77 5.06 1.67
CA TYR A 125 -9.30 3.71 1.99
C TYR A 125 -8.20 3.76 3.06
N VAL A 126 -7.87 2.59 3.63
CA VAL A 126 -6.69 2.44 4.50
C VAL A 126 -5.43 2.85 3.76
N SER A 127 -4.38 3.25 4.49
CA SER A 127 -3.21 3.84 3.83
C SER A 127 -2.59 2.90 2.78
N HIS A 128 -2.45 3.45 1.57
CA HIS A 128 -1.61 2.98 0.46
C HIS A 128 -0.45 3.96 0.18
N GLY A 129 -0.25 4.96 1.05
CA GLY A 129 0.87 5.88 0.96
C GLY A 129 2.19 5.17 1.28
N PHE A 130 3.31 5.89 1.10
CA PHE A 130 4.64 5.28 1.31
C PHE A 130 4.86 4.72 2.73
N ASP A 131 4.13 5.19 3.74
CA ASP A 131 4.12 4.63 5.09
C ASP A 131 3.68 3.15 5.13
N HIS A 132 2.86 2.70 4.17
CA HIS A 132 2.52 1.31 3.98
C HIS A 132 3.75 0.51 3.51
N SER A 133 4.46 0.98 2.49
CA SER A 133 5.70 0.36 2.00
C SER A 133 6.76 0.23 3.10
N GLU A 134 6.88 1.22 4.00
CA GLU A 134 7.74 1.16 5.19
C GLU A 134 7.33 0.04 6.16
N ARG A 135 6.03 -0.14 6.41
CA ARG A 135 5.52 -1.21 7.28
C ARG A 135 5.69 -2.59 6.66
N VAL A 136 5.45 -2.70 5.35
CA VAL A 136 5.69 -3.94 4.59
C VAL A 136 7.16 -4.35 4.66
N ALA A 137 8.08 -3.40 4.52
CA ALA A 137 9.51 -3.58 4.76
C ALA A 137 9.79 -4.15 6.18
N GLY A 138 9.14 -3.60 7.21
CA GLY A 138 9.22 -4.11 8.58
C GLY A 138 8.64 -5.52 8.77
N TYR A 139 7.58 -5.88 8.05
CA TYR A 139 7.02 -7.24 8.07
C TYR A 139 7.92 -8.25 7.35
N ILE A 140 8.58 -7.85 6.25
CA ILE A 140 9.61 -8.68 5.62
C ILE A 140 10.69 -9.04 6.63
N ASP A 141 11.20 -8.09 7.42
CA ASP A 141 12.21 -8.39 8.43
C ASP A 141 11.70 -9.37 9.50
N GLN A 142 10.43 -9.26 9.91
CA GLN A 142 9.83 -10.23 10.85
C GLN A 142 9.70 -11.62 10.22
N ILE A 143 9.30 -11.70 8.95
CA ILE A 143 9.21 -12.96 8.20
C ILE A 143 10.59 -13.61 8.08
N ILE A 144 11.62 -12.87 7.67
CA ILE A 144 12.97 -13.42 7.52
C ILE A 144 13.54 -13.87 8.87
N LYS A 145 13.25 -13.17 9.96
CA LYS A 145 13.62 -13.64 11.32
C LYS A 145 12.94 -14.95 11.69
N ALA A 146 11.68 -15.13 11.32
CA ALA A 146 10.93 -16.36 11.58
C ALA A 146 11.30 -17.51 10.63
N TYR A 147 11.75 -17.19 9.40
CA TYR A 147 12.08 -18.10 8.31
C TYR A 147 13.39 -17.71 7.62
N PRO A 148 14.54 -17.85 8.29
CA PRO A 148 15.85 -17.50 7.71
C PRO A 148 16.16 -18.31 6.44
N GLU A 149 15.53 -19.47 6.24
CA GLU A 149 15.63 -20.25 5.01
C GLU A 149 15.24 -19.47 3.74
N ILE A 150 14.35 -18.47 3.82
CA ILE A 150 13.96 -17.65 2.65
C ILE A 150 15.16 -16.80 2.17
N GLU A 151 15.84 -16.14 3.11
CA GLU A 151 17.05 -15.36 2.85
C GLU A 151 18.19 -16.25 2.37
N GLN A 152 18.40 -17.40 3.02
CA GLN A 152 19.43 -18.37 2.62
C GLN A 152 19.17 -18.92 1.21
N SER A 153 17.91 -19.20 0.87
CA SER A 153 17.51 -19.60 -0.48
C SER A 153 17.77 -18.50 -1.50
N ALA A 154 17.51 -17.24 -1.18
CA ALA A 154 17.83 -16.12 -2.07
C ALA A 154 19.35 -16.00 -2.29
N ALA A 155 20.12 -15.99 -1.19
CA ALA A 155 21.57 -15.94 -1.23
C ALA A 155 22.16 -17.04 -2.12
N LYS A 156 21.70 -18.29 -1.92
CA LYS A 156 22.13 -19.43 -2.72
C LYS A 156 21.67 -19.34 -4.18
N LYS A 157 20.38 -19.06 -4.42
CA LYS A 157 19.78 -19.04 -5.76
C LYS A 157 20.46 -18.04 -6.67
N TYR A 158 20.88 -16.90 -6.12
CA TYR A 158 21.37 -15.77 -6.89
C TYR A 158 22.88 -15.51 -6.74
N ASN A 159 23.59 -16.34 -5.99
CA ASN A 159 25.01 -16.14 -5.65
C ASN A 159 25.28 -14.77 -5.01
N ILE A 160 24.43 -14.35 -4.07
CA ILE A 160 24.58 -13.10 -3.32
C ILE A 160 24.74 -13.40 -1.84
N SER A 161 25.23 -12.43 -1.09
CA SER A 161 25.32 -12.55 0.36
C SER A 161 23.92 -12.46 1.02
N PRO A 162 23.71 -13.06 2.22
CA PRO A 162 22.46 -12.91 2.96
C PRO A 162 22.09 -11.44 3.25
N GLY A 163 23.09 -10.61 3.57
CA GLY A 163 22.90 -9.17 3.77
C GLY A 163 22.39 -8.44 2.53
N LEU A 164 22.93 -8.76 1.34
CA LEU A 164 22.44 -8.22 0.08
C LEU A 164 21.03 -8.74 -0.23
N ALA A 165 20.73 -10.02 0.02
CA ALA A 165 19.38 -10.55 -0.14
C ALA A 165 18.36 -9.80 0.73
N ARG A 166 18.67 -9.56 2.01
CA ARG A 166 17.82 -8.77 2.91
C ARG A 166 17.60 -7.35 2.41
N PHE A 167 18.68 -6.68 1.99
CA PHE A 167 18.60 -5.35 1.40
C PHE A 167 17.69 -5.32 0.16
N LEU A 168 17.81 -6.30 -0.73
CA LEU A 168 16.97 -6.37 -1.94
C LEU A 168 15.49 -6.65 -1.62
N PHE A 169 15.18 -7.38 -0.54
CA PHE A 169 13.79 -7.49 -0.07
C PHE A 169 13.25 -6.14 0.41
N GLN A 170 14.06 -5.34 1.12
CA GLN A 170 13.69 -3.98 1.55
C GLN A 170 13.45 -3.07 0.34
N VAL A 171 14.31 -3.15 -0.68
CA VAL A 171 14.09 -2.44 -1.96
C VAL A 171 12.79 -2.89 -2.63
N THR A 172 12.51 -4.20 -2.67
CA THR A 172 11.24 -4.70 -3.22
C THR A 172 10.03 -4.13 -2.47
N ALA A 173 10.08 -4.06 -1.14
CA ALA A 173 9.01 -3.45 -0.35
C ALA A 173 8.83 -1.95 -0.61
N HIS A 174 9.90 -1.18 -0.76
CA HIS A 174 9.78 0.25 -1.08
C HIS A 174 9.22 0.52 -2.47
N TRP A 175 9.40 -0.40 -3.41
CA TRP A 175 9.03 -0.22 -4.82
C TRP A 175 7.76 -0.98 -5.24
N HIS A 176 7.12 -1.76 -4.37
CA HIS A 176 5.97 -2.58 -4.79
C HIS A 176 4.71 -1.77 -5.11
N ASP A 177 4.47 -0.67 -4.38
CA ASP A 177 3.23 0.11 -4.43
C ASP A 177 3.38 1.51 -5.05
N ILE A 178 4.57 1.87 -5.54
CA ILE A 178 4.83 3.21 -6.10
C ILE A 178 4.01 3.53 -7.37
N GLY A 179 3.42 2.52 -8.01
CA GLY A 179 2.51 2.66 -9.15
C GLY A 179 1.07 3.02 -8.77
N TYR A 180 0.73 3.12 -7.49
CA TYR A 180 -0.63 3.47 -7.03
C TYR A 180 -1.19 4.77 -7.63
N PRO A 181 -0.40 5.85 -7.80
CA PRO A 181 -0.87 7.09 -8.40
C PRO A 181 -1.38 6.93 -9.84
N ASP A 182 -0.92 5.90 -10.55
CA ASP A 182 -1.36 5.64 -11.91
C ASP A 182 -2.71 4.90 -11.95
N LEU A 183 -3.30 4.48 -10.83
CA LEU A 183 -4.51 3.66 -10.86
C LEU A 183 -5.67 4.35 -11.57
N ASP A 184 -5.94 5.64 -11.36
CA ASP A 184 -6.88 6.47 -12.14
C ASP A 184 -8.20 5.76 -12.58
N GLY A 185 -8.84 5.02 -11.66
CA GLY A 185 -10.08 4.27 -11.93
C GLY A 185 -9.92 2.91 -12.62
N ARG A 186 -8.69 2.49 -12.94
CA ARG A 186 -8.32 1.16 -13.45
C ARG A 186 -8.46 0.08 -12.36
N PRO A 187 -8.54 -1.22 -12.73
CA PRO A 187 -8.60 -2.30 -11.76
C PRO A 187 -7.43 -2.25 -10.77
N LYS A 188 -7.70 -2.58 -9.50
CA LYS A 188 -6.73 -2.45 -8.40
C LYS A 188 -5.38 -3.07 -8.73
N SER A 189 -5.33 -4.24 -9.35
CA SER A 189 -4.06 -4.97 -9.58
C SER A 189 -3.09 -4.25 -10.54
N THR A 190 -3.59 -3.26 -11.28
CA THR A 190 -2.83 -2.46 -12.24
C THR A 190 -1.64 -1.72 -11.64
N HIS A 191 -1.70 -1.30 -10.37
CA HIS A 191 -0.56 -0.61 -9.74
C HIS A 191 0.70 -1.49 -9.71
N GLY A 192 0.58 -2.82 -9.63
CA GLY A 192 1.74 -3.72 -9.71
C GLY A 192 2.46 -3.61 -11.06
N LEU A 193 1.71 -3.47 -12.16
CA LEU A 193 2.28 -3.26 -13.51
C LEU A 193 3.01 -1.92 -13.61
N SER A 194 2.37 -0.85 -13.13
CA SER A 194 2.98 0.47 -13.05
C SER A 194 4.24 0.47 -12.18
N SER A 195 4.18 -0.11 -10.98
CA SER A 195 5.31 -0.23 -10.07
C SER A 195 6.49 -0.97 -10.70
N ALA A 196 6.24 -2.10 -11.37
CA ALA A 196 7.29 -2.86 -12.04
C ALA A 196 7.95 -2.06 -13.18
N SER A 197 7.17 -1.25 -13.91
CA SER A 197 7.67 -0.36 -14.95
C SER A 197 8.53 0.78 -14.39
N ILE A 198 8.09 1.41 -13.29
CA ILE A 198 8.86 2.48 -12.63
C ILE A 198 10.14 1.92 -12.00
N PHE A 199 10.08 0.70 -11.43
CA PHE A 199 11.23 -0.02 -10.88
C PHE A 199 12.31 -0.30 -11.93
N ASP A 200 11.95 -0.51 -13.20
CA ASP A 200 12.93 -0.67 -14.28
C ASP A 200 13.86 0.56 -14.41
N GLY A 201 13.48 1.73 -13.89
CA GLY A 201 14.29 2.95 -13.86
C GLY A 201 15.51 2.92 -12.93
N ILE A 202 15.58 1.98 -11.98
CA ILE A 202 16.76 1.78 -11.10
C ILE A 202 17.49 0.47 -11.36
N ARG A 203 17.15 -0.21 -12.48
CA ARG A 203 17.67 -1.54 -12.81
C ARG A 203 19.20 -1.53 -12.96
N ASP A 204 19.76 -0.50 -13.56
CA ASP A 204 21.20 -0.42 -13.83
C ASP A 204 22.01 -0.26 -12.55
N GLN A 205 21.55 0.58 -11.62
CA GLN A 205 22.16 0.78 -10.30
C GLN A 205 22.15 -0.52 -9.50
N LEU A 206 21.00 -1.19 -9.42
CA LEU A 206 20.91 -2.48 -8.73
C LEU A 206 21.75 -3.56 -9.42
N SER A 207 21.79 -3.59 -10.75
CA SER A 207 22.63 -4.52 -11.50
C SER A 207 24.11 -4.33 -11.17
N SER A 208 24.57 -3.08 -11.10
CA SER A 208 25.92 -2.72 -10.69
C SER A 208 26.23 -3.21 -9.28
N LEU A 209 25.33 -2.94 -8.32
CA LEU A 209 25.52 -3.37 -6.92
C LEU A 209 25.58 -4.90 -6.80
N ILE A 210 24.68 -5.62 -7.48
CA ILE A 210 24.63 -7.08 -7.41
C ILE A 210 25.88 -7.69 -8.05
N ARG A 211 26.34 -7.16 -9.19
CA ARG A 211 27.57 -7.62 -9.86
C ARG A 211 28.83 -7.29 -9.06
N HIS A 212 28.86 -6.18 -8.33
CA HIS A 212 29.94 -5.83 -7.40
C HIS A 212 30.13 -6.91 -6.31
N GLU A 213 29.03 -7.55 -5.88
CA GLU A 213 29.09 -8.72 -4.98
C GLU A 213 29.15 -10.08 -5.70
N ASN A 214 29.49 -10.12 -7.00
CA ASN A 214 29.53 -11.32 -7.85
C ASN A 214 28.18 -12.07 -8.00
N GLY A 215 27.07 -11.37 -7.80
CA GLY A 215 25.73 -11.93 -7.91
C GLY A 215 25.18 -12.02 -9.33
N GLN A 216 24.17 -12.87 -9.50
CA GLN A 216 23.44 -13.09 -10.75
C GLN A 216 22.39 -11.99 -11.00
N ALA A 217 22.85 -10.78 -11.32
CA ALA A 217 22.01 -9.59 -11.45
C ALA A 217 20.75 -9.77 -12.31
N ASP A 218 20.87 -10.36 -13.50
CA ASP A 218 19.73 -10.46 -14.41
C ASP A 218 18.60 -11.35 -13.87
N GLN A 219 18.96 -12.44 -13.19
CA GLN A 219 17.99 -13.35 -12.58
C GLN A 219 17.32 -12.73 -11.35
N VAL A 220 18.12 -12.08 -10.48
CA VAL A 220 17.62 -11.35 -9.31
C VAL A 220 16.62 -10.27 -9.72
N LEU A 221 17.02 -9.42 -10.66
CA LEU A 221 16.20 -8.28 -11.12
C LEU A 221 14.95 -8.75 -11.85
N SER A 222 15.02 -9.85 -12.59
CA SER A 222 13.84 -10.47 -13.21
C SER A 222 12.84 -10.92 -12.14
N ASP A 223 13.30 -11.59 -11.08
CA ASP A 223 12.42 -12.12 -10.04
C ASP A 223 11.89 -11.02 -9.11
N MET A 224 12.67 -9.99 -8.79
CA MET A 224 12.21 -8.79 -8.08
C MET A 224 11.10 -8.08 -8.86
N ARG A 225 11.34 -7.83 -10.16
CA ARG A 225 10.36 -7.18 -11.03
C ARG A 225 9.07 -7.97 -11.12
N LYS A 226 9.14 -9.30 -11.27
CA LYS A 226 7.96 -10.18 -11.26
C LYS A 226 7.23 -10.17 -9.92
N ALA A 227 7.97 -10.17 -8.81
CA ALA A 227 7.37 -10.10 -7.48
C ALA A 227 6.60 -8.78 -7.29
N ILE A 228 7.18 -7.64 -7.70
CA ILE A 228 6.50 -6.34 -7.72
C ILE A 228 5.26 -6.39 -8.61
N GLN A 229 5.40 -6.89 -9.84
CA GLN A 229 4.29 -6.94 -10.79
C GLN A 229 3.11 -7.77 -10.28
N LEU A 230 3.39 -8.89 -9.62
CA LEU A 230 2.40 -9.90 -9.29
C LEU A 230 2.04 -9.93 -7.80
N HIS A 231 2.44 -8.94 -7.00
CA HIS A 231 2.21 -8.99 -5.56
C HIS A 231 0.71 -8.95 -5.19
N SER A 232 -0.13 -8.39 -6.06
CA SER A 232 -1.59 -8.33 -5.88
C SER A 232 -2.37 -9.42 -6.65
N ALA A 233 -1.67 -10.39 -7.24
CA ALA A 233 -2.23 -11.53 -7.97
C ALA A 233 -2.29 -12.79 -7.09
N ASP A 234 -2.79 -12.61 -5.86
CA ASP A 234 -2.85 -13.57 -4.76
C ASP A 234 -4.25 -14.15 -4.51
N VAL A 235 -5.23 -13.76 -5.35
CA VAL A 235 -6.61 -14.24 -5.31
C VAL A 235 -7.06 -14.60 -6.72
N ASP A 236 -7.78 -15.72 -6.84
CA ASP A 236 -8.48 -16.13 -8.05
C ASP A 236 -9.77 -15.29 -8.20
N ALA A 237 -9.84 -14.45 -9.24
CA ALA A 237 -10.96 -13.53 -9.44
C ALA A 237 -11.67 -13.74 -10.79
N GLU A 238 -10.92 -13.99 -11.86
CA GLU A 238 -11.42 -14.19 -13.22
C GLU A 238 -10.62 -15.30 -13.92
N HIS A 239 -11.26 -15.93 -14.90
CA HIS A 239 -10.67 -16.97 -15.73
C HIS A 239 -10.31 -16.43 -17.11
N TYR A 240 -9.16 -16.83 -17.62
CA TYR A 240 -8.61 -16.37 -18.90
C TYR A 240 -8.10 -17.56 -19.71
N PRO A 241 -8.56 -17.75 -20.96
CA PRO A 241 -8.10 -18.87 -21.78
C PRO A 241 -6.69 -18.66 -22.37
N ILE A 242 -6.22 -17.41 -22.52
CA ILE A 242 -4.96 -17.10 -23.20
C ILE A 242 -3.93 -16.54 -22.22
N ASN A 243 -2.73 -17.13 -22.22
CA ASN A 243 -1.57 -16.67 -21.45
C ASN A 243 -0.43 -16.27 -22.39
N VAL A 244 -0.10 -14.98 -22.40
CA VAL A 244 0.92 -14.35 -23.24
C VAL A 244 2.22 -14.20 -22.47
N LYS A 245 3.24 -14.98 -22.82
CA LYS A 245 4.57 -14.90 -22.21
C LYS A 245 5.43 -13.88 -22.96
N THR A 246 5.99 -12.94 -22.23
CA THR A 246 6.84 -11.86 -22.74
C THR A 246 8.21 -11.86 -22.06
N ASP A 247 9.13 -11.06 -22.59
CA ASP A 247 10.41 -10.74 -21.96
C ASP A 247 10.27 -10.07 -20.58
N ARG A 248 9.08 -9.55 -20.23
CA ARG A 248 8.81 -8.86 -18.96
C ARG A 248 7.87 -9.63 -18.02
N GLY A 249 7.51 -10.87 -18.36
CA GLY A 249 6.58 -11.69 -17.58
C GLY A 249 5.37 -12.12 -18.41
N ALA A 250 4.37 -12.66 -17.72
CA ALA A 250 3.19 -13.22 -18.36
C ALA A 250 1.96 -12.35 -18.07
N LEU A 251 1.13 -12.13 -19.10
CA LEU A 251 -0.18 -11.47 -18.99
C LEU A 251 -1.25 -12.40 -19.56
N LEU A 252 -2.44 -12.33 -18.99
CA LEU A 252 -3.59 -13.09 -19.44
C LEU A 252 -4.52 -12.23 -20.31
N THR A 253 -5.22 -12.84 -21.26
CA THR A 253 -6.26 -12.16 -22.06
C THR A 253 -7.49 -13.04 -22.17
N SER A 254 -8.68 -12.42 -22.19
CA SER A 254 -9.98 -13.12 -22.19
C SER A 254 -10.32 -13.78 -23.53
N ASP A 255 -9.80 -13.22 -24.62
CA ASP A 255 -10.18 -13.59 -25.99
C ASP A 255 -9.16 -13.05 -27.01
N VAL A 256 -9.39 -13.38 -28.29
CA VAL A 256 -8.54 -13.00 -29.42
C VAL A 256 -8.52 -11.50 -29.67
N GLU A 257 -9.64 -10.78 -29.44
CA GLU A 257 -9.71 -9.33 -29.63
C GLU A 257 -8.87 -8.60 -28.56
N SER A 258 -8.94 -9.07 -27.32
CA SER A 258 -8.15 -8.56 -26.21
C SER A 258 -6.65 -8.85 -26.40
N LEU A 259 -6.31 -10.04 -26.94
CA LEU A 259 -4.95 -10.35 -27.37
C LEU A 259 -4.47 -9.39 -28.46
N GLU A 260 -5.26 -9.16 -29.51
CA GLU A 260 -4.95 -8.20 -30.58
C GLU A 260 -4.68 -6.80 -30.02
N LYS A 261 -5.53 -6.30 -29.11
CA LYS A 261 -5.31 -5.01 -28.43
C LYS A 261 -4.01 -4.97 -27.64
N LEU A 262 -3.68 -6.06 -26.93
CA LEU A 262 -2.42 -6.18 -26.19
C LEU A 262 -1.20 -6.15 -27.13
N LEU A 263 -1.23 -6.92 -28.22
CA LEU A 263 -0.13 -6.95 -29.19
C LEU A 263 0.07 -5.59 -29.86
N ASN A 264 -1.03 -4.95 -30.29
CA ASN A 264 -1.00 -3.60 -30.84
C ASN A 264 -0.45 -2.58 -29.83
N HIS A 265 -0.84 -2.68 -28.56
CA HIS A 265 -0.27 -1.85 -27.50
C HIS A 265 1.24 -2.04 -27.41
N TYR A 266 1.76 -3.26 -27.46
CA TYR A 266 3.20 -3.50 -27.41
C TYR A 266 3.98 -2.97 -28.62
N LEU A 267 3.36 -2.97 -29.81
CA LEU A 267 3.94 -2.36 -31.01
C LEU A 267 3.99 -0.83 -30.91
N MET A 268 2.96 -0.22 -30.33
CA MET A 268 2.77 1.23 -30.31
C MET A 268 3.38 1.93 -29.09
N SER A 269 3.46 1.25 -27.94
CA SER A 269 3.60 1.90 -26.63
C SER A 269 5.04 2.00 -26.08
N SER A 270 6.08 1.73 -26.88
CA SER A 270 7.43 1.64 -26.29
C SER A 270 8.59 2.14 -27.15
N ARG A 271 9.57 2.77 -26.47
CA ARG A 271 10.94 3.00 -26.98
C ARG A 271 11.70 1.69 -27.23
N ARG A 272 11.22 0.57 -26.66
CA ARG A 272 11.72 -0.79 -26.86
C ARG A 272 10.51 -1.76 -26.89
N PRO A 273 10.15 -2.29 -28.08
CA PRO A 273 9.05 -3.23 -28.25
C PRO A 273 9.15 -4.40 -27.27
N HIS A 274 8.03 -4.74 -26.64
CA HIS A 274 7.94 -5.98 -25.86
C HIS A 274 8.05 -7.17 -26.79
N GLN A 275 8.82 -8.18 -26.40
CA GLN A 275 8.95 -9.39 -27.19
C GLN A 275 8.01 -10.46 -26.64
N VAL A 276 7.02 -10.85 -27.45
CA VAL A 276 6.17 -12.01 -27.17
C VAL A 276 6.92 -13.26 -27.57
N GLN A 277 7.12 -14.16 -26.61
CA GLN A 277 7.88 -15.39 -26.78
C GLN A 277 6.95 -16.57 -27.09
N GLU A 278 5.83 -16.65 -26.39
CA GLU A 278 4.89 -17.78 -26.46
C GLU A 278 3.48 -17.32 -26.10
N ILE A 279 2.48 -17.92 -26.73
CA ILE A 279 1.05 -17.75 -26.43
C ILE A 279 0.50 -19.15 -26.13
N ASP A 280 0.16 -19.39 -24.85
CA ASP A 280 -0.39 -20.66 -24.40
C ASP A 280 -1.90 -20.53 -24.15
N ILE A 281 -2.70 -21.40 -24.77
CA ILE A 281 -4.16 -21.36 -24.77
C ILE A 281 -4.70 -22.60 -24.06
N ARG A 282 -5.67 -22.41 -23.16
CA ARG A 282 -6.30 -23.47 -22.36
C ARG A 282 -7.81 -23.34 -22.35
N GLY A 283 -8.49 -24.35 -21.83
CA GLY A 283 -9.95 -24.44 -21.77
C GLY A 283 -10.54 -25.27 -22.90
N HIS A 284 -11.83 -25.55 -22.79
CA HIS A 284 -12.57 -26.45 -23.67
C HIS A 284 -12.48 -26.09 -25.17
N ASP A 285 -12.37 -24.81 -25.51
CA ASP A 285 -12.29 -24.31 -26.89
C ASP A 285 -10.86 -23.98 -27.35
N ALA A 286 -9.82 -24.50 -26.67
CA ALA A 286 -8.44 -24.06 -26.89
C ALA A 286 -7.95 -24.23 -28.34
N LYS A 287 -8.32 -25.31 -29.04
CA LYS A 287 -7.90 -25.52 -30.45
C LYS A 287 -8.59 -24.57 -31.41
N GLU A 288 -9.88 -24.29 -31.20
CA GLU A 288 -10.60 -23.31 -32.02
C GLU A 288 -10.00 -21.92 -31.82
N MET A 289 -9.71 -21.58 -30.57
CA MET A 289 -9.08 -20.30 -30.23
C MET A 289 -7.66 -20.21 -30.79
N GLU A 290 -6.86 -21.27 -30.76
CA GLU A 290 -5.54 -21.33 -31.41
C GLU A 290 -5.62 -21.05 -32.91
N LYS A 291 -6.60 -21.64 -33.60
CA LYS A 291 -6.80 -21.35 -35.03
C LYS A 291 -7.06 -19.85 -35.24
N ARG A 292 -7.97 -19.25 -34.46
CA ARG A 292 -8.32 -17.83 -34.55
C ARG A 292 -7.13 -16.92 -34.21
N VAL A 293 -6.32 -17.27 -33.22
CA VAL A 293 -5.09 -16.54 -32.87
C VAL A 293 -4.07 -16.61 -34.00
N ASN A 294 -3.83 -17.79 -34.58
CA ASN A 294 -2.90 -17.95 -35.71
C ASN A 294 -3.36 -17.16 -36.95
N ASP A 295 -4.66 -17.13 -37.22
CA ASP A 295 -5.23 -16.35 -38.33
C ASP A 295 -5.07 -14.84 -38.10
N MET A 296 -5.28 -14.36 -36.86
CA MET A 296 -5.02 -12.97 -36.46
C MET A 296 -3.54 -12.58 -36.57
N LEU A 297 -2.61 -13.43 -36.11
CA LEU A 297 -1.18 -13.16 -36.20
C LEU A 297 -0.69 -13.08 -37.66
N LYS A 298 -1.26 -13.89 -38.57
CA LYS A 298 -0.96 -13.83 -40.01
C LYS A 298 -1.46 -12.56 -40.67
N SER A 299 -2.63 -12.05 -40.27
CA SER A 299 -3.27 -10.92 -40.93
C SER A 299 -2.63 -9.58 -40.56
N GLN A 300 -2.09 -9.44 -39.35
CA GLN A 300 -1.60 -8.16 -38.84
C GLN A 300 -0.16 -7.81 -39.24
N SER A 301 0.52 -8.65 -40.04
CA SER A 301 1.95 -8.45 -40.38
C SER A 301 2.83 -8.21 -39.14
N ILE A 302 2.44 -8.72 -37.98
CA ILE A 302 3.23 -8.58 -36.75
C ILE A 302 4.48 -9.43 -36.94
N PRO A 303 5.70 -8.86 -36.85
CA PRO A 303 6.94 -9.61 -37.06
C PRO A 303 7.26 -10.65 -35.96
N GLN A 304 6.31 -10.95 -35.07
CA GLN A 304 6.56 -11.80 -33.90
C GLN A 304 6.29 -13.26 -34.25
N SER A 305 7.36 -14.06 -34.26
CA SER A 305 7.34 -15.52 -34.38
C SER A 305 6.92 -16.20 -33.07
N ALA A 306 5.87 -15.69 -32.41
CA ALA A 306 5.41 -16.25 -31.14
C ALA A 306 4.93 -17.69 -31.35
N LYS A 307 5.44 -18.62 -30.55
CA LYS A 307 4.95 -20.00 -30.57
C LYS A 307 3.55 -20.02 -29.94
N VAL A 308 2.54 -20.48 -30.68
CA VAL A 308 1.19 -20.69 -30.16
C VAL A 308 1.01 -22.17 -29.79
N THR A 309 0.42 -22.44 -28.62
CA THR A 309 0.06 -23.79 -28.18
C THR A 309 -1.36 -23.81 -27.62
N ALA A 310 -2.08 -24.92 -27.82
CA ALA A 310 -3.39 -25.17 -27.22
C ALA A 310 -3.42 -26.46 -26.39
N ASP A 311 -4.10 -26.42 -25.26
CA ASP A 311 -4.32 -27.57 -24.38
C ASP A 311 -5.76 -27.57 -23.82
N GLU A 312 -6.63 -28.35 -24.45
CA GLU A 312 -8.05 -28.53 -24.05
C GLU A 312 -8.21 -29.35 -22.77
N SER A 313 -7.15 -30.02 -22.29
CA SER A 313 -7.20 -30.86 -21.09
C SER A 313 -7.02 -30.08 -19.80
N LYS A 314 -6.65 -28.80 -19.88
CA LYS A 314 -6.40 -27.94 -18.74
C LYS A 314 -7.46 -26.86 -18.61
N ASP A 315 -7.81 -26.56 -17.38
CA ASP A 315 -8.63 -25.40 -17.05
C ASP A 315 -7.95 -24.11 -17.49
N GLU A 316 -8.79 -23.10 -17.71
CA GLU A 316 -8.37 -21.73 -17.97
C GLU A 316 -7.51 -21.18 -16.83
N TYR A 317 -6.79 -20.10 -17.12
CA TYR A 317 -5.94 -19.45 -16.14
C TYR A 317 -6.75 -18.59 -15.17
N ALA A 318 -6.66 -18.91 -13.89
CA ALA A 318 -7.05 -18.00 -12.82
C ALA A 318 -6.17 -16.74 -12.80
N GLY A 319 -6.78 -15.58 -12.62
CA GLY A 319 -6.06 -14.32 -12.51
C GLY A 319 -6.91 -13.16 -12.00
N ARG A 320 -6.27 -12.01 -11.88
CA ARG A 320 -6.89 -10.76 -11.42
C ARG A 320 -6.90 -9.72 -12.54
N PRO A 321 -8.03 -9.04 -12.79
CA PRO A 321 -8.11 -8.04 -13.86
C PRO A 321 -7.17 -6.86 -13.60
N ALA A 322 -6.54 -6.39 -14.67
CA ALA A 322 -5.67 -5.21 -14.76
C ALA A 322 -5.87 -4.50 -16.10
N ALA A 323 -5.26 -3.33 -16.26
CA ALA A 323 -5.28 -2.59 -17.52
C ALA A 323 -3.93 -1.91 -17.81
N LEU A 324 -3.48 -1.95 -19.06
CA LEU A 324 -2.22 -1.31 -19.45
C LEU A 324 -2.36 0.18 -19.75
N ASP A 325 -3.54 0.63 -20.17
CA ASP A 325 -3.82 2.01 -20.56
C ASP A 325 -4.80 2.70 -19.61
N ARG A 326 -4.76 4.04 -19.57
CA ARG A 326 -5.63 4.86 -18.70
C ARG A 326 -7.11 4.76 -19.04
N ASN A 327 -7.44 4.45 -20.29
CA ASN A 327 -8.82 4.34 -20.76
C ASN A 327 -9.42 2.95 -20.56
N ASN A 328 -8.68 2.01 -19.94
CA ASN A 328 -9.08 0.61 -19.78
C ASN A 328 -9.47 -0.08 -21.10
N GLN A 329 -8.88 0.33 -22.23
CA GLN A 329 -9.12 -0.30 -23.53
C GLN A 329 -8.29 -1.58 -23.69
N VAL A 330 -7.13 -1.64 -23.05
CA VAL A 330 -6.23 -2.81 -23.06
C VAL A 330 -6.34 -3.52 -21.71
N LYS A 331 -7.39 -4.33 -21.59
CA LYS A 331 -7.66 -5.17 -20.43
C LYS A 331 -6.81 -6.43 -20.48
N VAL A 332 -6.19 -6.75 -19.35
CA VAL A 332 -5.36 -7.95 -19.19
C VAL A 332 -5.63 -8.57 -17.83
N GLY A 333 -5.23 -9.82 -17.63
CA GLY A 333 -5.20 -10.47 -16.32
C GLY A 333 -3.78 -10.63 -15.80
N LEU A 334 -3.60 -10.47 -14.49
CA LEU A 334 -2.40 -10.89 -13.78
C LEU A 334 -2.60 -12.30 -13.25
N ARG A 335 -1.75 -13.22 -13.70
CA ARG A 335 -1.92 -14.64 -13.41
C ARG A 335 -1.76 -14.96 -11.92
N TYR A 336 -2.77 -15.62 -11.36
CA TYR A 336 -2.70 -16.25 -10.06
C TYR A 336 -1.73 -17.44 -10.12
N THR A 337 -0.80 -17.47 -9.19
CA THR A 337 0.19 -18.56 -9.08
C THR A 337 0.50 -18.84 -7.63
N GLU A 338 0.45 -20.12 -7.26
CA GLU A 338 1.02 -20.56 -6.00
C GLU A 338 2.54 -20.37 -6.01
N GLN A 339 3.10 -19.96 -4.87
CA GLN A 339 4.51 -19.63 -4.72
C GLN A 339 5.10 -20.36 -3.52
N GLU A 340 6.19 -21.09 -3.77
CA GLU A 340 7.06 -21.60 -2.72
C GLU A 340 8.14 -20.55 -2.44
N LEU A 341 8.10 -19.90 -1.27
CA LEU A 341 8.99 -18.79 -0.94
C LEU A 341 10.46 -19.22 -0.87
N THR A 342 10.76 -20.49 -0.63
CA THR A 342 12.16 -20.98 -0.70
C THR A 342 12.66 -21.21 -2.12
N LYS A 343 11.77 -21.25 -3.13
CA LYS A 343 12.12 -21.31 -4.56
C LYS A 343 12.04 -19.94 -5.23
N ASN A 344 11.11 -19.09 -4.79
CA ASN A 344 10.89 -17.73 -5.28
C ASN A 344 10.89 -16.73 -4.11
N PRO A 345 12.07 -16.41 -3.53
CA PRO A 345 12.15 -15.65 -2.29
C PRO A 345 11.53 -14.26 -2.33
N PHE A 346 11.61 -13.56 -3.45
CA PHE A 346 11.01 -12.22 -3.60
C PHE A 346 9.48 -12.23 -3.52
N ALA A 347 8.81 -13.38 -3.70
CA ALA A 347 7.37 -13.50 -3.48
C ALA A 347 6.97 -13.28 -2.00
N VAL A 348 7.94 -13.18 -1.08
CA VAL A 348 7.73 -12.75 0.32
C VAL A 348 6.97 -11.43 0.42
N ILE A 349 7.06 -10.56 -0.60
CA ILE A 349 6.29 -9.31 -0.66
C ILE A 349 4.77 -9.55 -0.56
N ARG A 350 4.25 -10.64 -1.13
CA ARG A 350 2.82 -11.01 -1.05
C ARG A 350 2.39 -11.31 0.38
N LEU A 351 3.27 -12.01 1.12
CA LEU A 351 3.05 -12.31 2.53
C LEU A 351 3.09 -11.02 3.34
N ALA A 352 4.10 -10.18 3.14
CA ALA A 352 4.30 -8.95 3.91
C ALA A 352 3.24 -7.87 3.67
N ASP A 353 2.80 -7.64 2.42
CA ASP A 353 1.73 -6.68 2.09
C ASP A 353 0.43 -6.99 2.85
N ASN A 354 0.04 -8.27 2.84
CA ASN A 354 -1.16 -8.73 3.52
C ASN A 354 -1.05 -8.77 5.06
N LEU A 355 0.14 -8.57 5.65
CA LEU A 355 0.32 -8.45 7.10
C LEU A 355 0.12 -7.02 7.63
N ASP A 356 0.17 -6.00 6.77
CA ASP A 356 -0.14 -4.62 7.17
C ASP A 356 -1.66 -4.46 7.33
N MET A 357 -2.21 -5.02 8.41
CA MET A 357 -3.65 -5.00 8.67
C MET A 357 -4.02 -4.44 10.05
N ALA A 358 -3.05 -4.08 10.88
CA ALA A 358 -3.31 -3.53 12.21
C ALA A 358 -3.79 -2.07 12.17
N ALA A 359 -4.35 -1.59 13.27
CA ALA A 359 -4.88 -0.23 13.43
C ALA A 359 -3.83 0.88 13.19
N ASN A 360 -2.54 0.57 13.25
CA ASN A 360 -1.47 1.50 12.90
C ASN A 360 -1.38 1.80 11.39
N ARG A 361 -2.05 1.02 10.53
CA ARG A 361 -2.26 1.33 9.09
C ARG A 361 -3.21 2.49 8.86
N LEU A 362 -4.08 2.78 9.82
CA LEU A 362 -4.96 3.95 9.77
C LEU A 362 -4.13 5.23 9.96
N SER A 363 -4.35 6.21 9.09
CA SER A 363 -3.72 7.52 9.23
C SER A 363 -4.19 8.24 10.51
N PRO A 364 -3.47 9.27 10.99
CA PRO A 364 -3.89 10.01 12.18
C PRO A 364 -5.33 10.53 12.11
N PHE A 365 -5.79 11.04 10.97
CA PHE A 365 -7.16 11.53 10.83
C PHE A 365 -8.20 10.40 10.81
N GLN A 366 -7.85 9.23 10.25
CA GLN A 366 -8.72 8.04 10.22
C GLN A 366 -8.90 7.43 11.61
N ARG A 367 -7.97 7.69 12.54
CA ARG A 367 -8.09 7.33 13.96
C ARG A 367 -8.85 8.36 14.79
N SER A 368 -9.34 9.45 14.19
CA SER A 368 -10.09 10.46 14.93
C SER A 368 -11.47 9.93 15.32
N PRO A 369 -12.00 10.30 16.51
CA PRO A 369 -13.34 9.90 16.94
C PRO A 369 -14.45 10.31 15.97
N VAL A 370 -14.26 11.45 15.28
CA VAL A 370 -15.22 11.96 14.28
C VAL A 370 -15.23 11.08 13.04
N PHE A 371 -14.06 10.71 12.51
CA PHE A 371 -13.97 9.78 11.39
C PHE A 371 -14.55 8.42 11.73
N GLN A 372 -14.22 7.90 12.92
CA GLN A 372 -14.80 6.65 13.44
C GLN A 372 -16.31 6.72 13.44
N THR A 373 -16.88 7.77 14.04
CA THR A 373 -18.34 7.96 14.07
C THR A 373 -18.95 8.01 12.67
N ILE A 374 -18.30 8.65 11.69
CA ILE A 374 -18.78 8.67 10.30
C ILE A 374 -18.89 7.24 9.76
N TYR A 375 -17.79 6.48 9.70
CA TYR A 375 -17.86 5.17 9.04
C TYR A 375 -18.68 4.16 9.85
N TRP A 376 -18.70 4.26 11.18
CA TRP A 376 -19.60 3.47 12.01
C TRP A 376 -21.05 3.74 11.64
N LYS A 377 -21.49 5.00 11.53
CA LYS A 377 -22.88 5.29 11.12
C LYS A 377 -23.22 4.84 9.71
N LEU A 378 -22.24 4.80 8.82
CA LEU A 378 -22.41 4.29 7.46
C LEU A 378 -22.42 2.76 7.38
N GLY A 379 -21.78 2.07 8.34
CA GLY A 379 -21.64 0.62 8.36
C GLY A 379 -22.54 -0.14 9.33
N ASP A 380 -23.02 0.50 10.40
CA ASP A 380 -23.70 -0.13 11.55
C ASP A 380 -25.15 -0.56 11.28
N GLN A 381 -25.65 -1.56 12.01
CA GLN A 381 -27.06 -1.98 12.00
C GLN A 381 -27.98 -0.95 12.66
N ALA A 382 -27.46 0.19 13.13
CA ALA A 382 -28.28 1.33 13.50
C ALA A 382 -29.21 1.77 12.35
N PRO A 383 -30.26 2.58 12.60
CA PRO A 383 -31.24 2.96 11.59
C PRO A 383 -30.65 3.46 10.27
N ILE A 384 -29.54 4.22 10.31
CA ILE A 384 -28.86 4.75 9.13
C ILE A 384 -28.25 3.65 8.26
N GLY A 385 -27.42 2.76 8.82
CA GLY A 385 -26.80 1.70 8.02
C GLY A 385 -27.78 0.63 7.57
N ARG A 386 -28.87 0.38 8.30
CA ARG A 386 -30.02 -0.41 7.80
C ARG A 386 -30.68 0.24 6.59
N ALA A 387 -30.89 1.56 6.62
CA ALA A 387 -31.43 2.30 5.49
C ALA A 387 -30.50 2.24 4.27
N LEU A 388 -29.17 2.38 4.46
CA LEU A 388 -28.19 2.22 3.39
C LEU A 388 -28.21 0.80 2.81
N SER A 389 -28.25 -0.22 3.68
CA SER A 389 -28.33 -1.63 3.26
C SER A 389 -29.62 -1.95 2.52
N ALA A 390 -30.73 -1.29 2.87
CA ALA A 390 -32.01 -1.43 2.18
C ALA A 390 -31.97 -0.76 0.80
N LEU A 391 -31.36 0.43 0.69
CA LEU A 391 -31.15 1.11 -0.58
C LEU A 391 -30.29 0.28 -1.54
N ASP A 392 -29.26 -0.40 -1.04
CA ASP A 392 -28.39 -1.28 -1.84
C ASP A 392 -29.13 -2.52 -2.40
N LYS A 393 -30.33 -2.85 -1.88
CA LYS A 393 -31.18 -3.96 -2.34
C LYS A 393 -32.29 -3.52 -3.29
N LEU A 394 -32.52 -2.22 -3.47
CA LEU A 394 -33.53 -1.72 -4.38
C LEU A 394 -32.99 -1.71 -5.81
N ASP A 395 -33.86 -1.98 -6.79
CA ASP A 395 -33.60 -1.66 -8.19
C ASP A 395 -33.49 -0.12 -8.34
N ASP A 396 -32.63 0.34 -9.25
CA ASP A 396 -32.37 1.76 -9.55
C ASP A 396 -33.64 2.49 -10.05
N LYS A 397 -34.75 1.79 -10.33
CA LYS A 397 -36.04 2.40 -10.72
C LYS A 397 -37.07 2.50 -9.60
N ASN A 398 -36.79 1.95 -8.41
CA ASN A 398 -37.78 1.82 -7.34
C ASN A 398 -37.82 3.07 -6.42
N THR A 399 -38.51 4.12 -6.87
CA THR A 399 -38.66 5.38 -6.13
C THR A 399 -39.59 5.30 -4.92
N SER A 400 -40.57 4.38 -4.91
CA SER A 400 -41.46 4.18 -3.75
C SER A 400 -40.72 3.55 -2.57
N GLY A 401 -39.83 2.58 -2.82
CA GLY A 401 -38.97 1.99 -1.80
C GLY A 401 -38.06 3.01 -1.10
N VAL A 402 -37.60 4.04 -1.82
CA VAL A 402 -36.81 5.14 -1.25
C VAL A 402 -37.61 5.95 -0.22
N LEU A 403 -38.88 6.26 -0.52
CA LEU A 403 -39.77 6.99 0.39
C LEU A 403 -40.09 6.17 1.64
N ASP A 404 -40.29 4.86 1.50
CA ASP A 404 -40.53 3.97 2.64
C ASP A 404 -39.31 3.89 3.57
N ILE A 405 -38.09 3.84 3.01
CA ILE A 405 -36.84 3.90 3.79
C ILE A 405 -36.74 5.23 4.55
N SER A 406 -37.06 6.37 3.91
CA SER A 406 -37.08 7.67 4.58
C SER A 406 -38.11 7.73 5.72
N ARG A 407 -39.29 7.14 5.53
CA ARG A 407 -40.32 7.02 6.58
C ARG A 407 -39.82 6.18 7.75
N GLY A 408 -39.14 5.05 7.47
CA GLY A 408 -38.53 4.20 8.49
C GLY A 408 -37.48 4.93 9.34
N LEU A 409 -36.62 5.74 8.71
CA LEU A 409 -35.66 6.60 9.42
C LEU A 409 -36.34 7.63 10.33
N ARG A 410 -37.41 8.26 9.86
CA ARG A 410 -38.21 9.22 10.65
C ARG A 410 -38.85 8.57 11.87
N SER A 411 -39.46 7.39 11.69
CA SER A 411 -40.05 6.62 12.79
C SER A 411 -38.99 6.24 13.82
N ALA A 412 -37.79 5.82 13.38
CA ALA A 412 -36.69 5.52 14.28
C ALA A 412 -36.20 6.75 15.06
N ALA A 413 -36.15 7.93 14.41
CA ALA A 413 -35.77 9.18 15.05
C ALA A 413 -36.81 9.66 16.08
N ALA A 414 -38.10 9.47 15.81
CA ALA A 414 -39.19 9.86 16.71
C ALA A 414 -39.20 9.06 18.02
N GLY A 415 -38.63 7.85 18.02
CA GLY A 415 -38.48 7.02 19.22
C GLY A 415 -37.21 7.30 20.05
N GLY A 416 -36.30 8.16 19.57
CA GLY A 416 -35.03 8.46 20.22
C GLY A 416 -35.11 9.65 21.18
N ASN A 417 -34.37 9.60 22.30
CA ASN A 417 -34.20 10.74 23.19
C ASN A 417 -33.09 11.65 22.62
N SER A 418 -33.40 12.91 22.33
CA SER A 418 -32.49 13.87 21.66
C SER A 418 -31.20 14.22 22.44
N ILE A 419 -31.02 13.67 23.64
CA ILE A 419 -29.92 13.98 24.56
C ILE A 419 -28.67 13.15 24.23
N ASP A 420 -28.82 11.95 23.66
CA ASP A 420 -27.67 11.13 23.29
C ASP A 420 -27.10 11.49 21.90
N LEU A 421 -25.80 11.24 21.71
CA LEU A 421 -25.09 11.60 20.47
C LEU A 421 -25.69 10.91 19.23
N ASP A 422 -26.14 9.67 19.37
CA ASP A 422 -26.62 8.84 18.28
C ASP A 422 -27.99 9.30 17.78
N SER A 423 -28.90 9.60 18.70
CA SER A 423 -30.21 10.19 18.47
C SER A 423 -30.06 11.60 17.88
N SER A 424 -29.11 12.40 18.36
CA SER A 424 -28.80 13.72 17.80
C SER A 424 -28.33 13.63 16.34
N ILE A 425 -27.42 12.70 16.03
CA ILE A 425 -26.97 12.45 14.65
C ILE A 425 -28.14 11.98 13.78
N LEU A 426 -28.92 10.99 14.23
CA LEU A 426 -30.06 10.46 13.48
C LEU A 426 -31.11 11.53 13.18
N LEU A 427 -31.44 12.38 14.16
CA LEU A 427 -32.33 13.52 13.95
C LEU A 427 -31.75 14.50 12.92
N GLY A 428 -30.44 14.77 12.99
CA GLY A 428 -29.72 15.55 12.00
C GLY A 428 -29.85 14.97 10.58
N VAL A 429 -29.74 13.65 10.45
CA VAL A 429 -29.87 12.95 9.16
C VAL A 429 -31.28 13.09 8.62
N VAL A 430 -32.29 12.83 9.44
CA VAL A 430 -33.70 12.92 9.04
C VAL A 430 -34.09 14.34 8.62
N ASN A 431 -33.53 15.37 9.26
CA ASN A 431 -33.76 16.76 8.89
C ASN A 431 -33.12 17.15 7.55
N ARG A 432 -32.07 16.43 7.12
CA ARG A 432 -31.37 16.67 5.85
C ARG A 432 -31.86 15.76 4.72
N PHE A 433 -32.33 14.55 5.05
CA PHE A 433 -32.85 13.55 4.11
C PHE A 433 -34.39 13.66 4.03
N THR A 434 -34.87 14.79 3.50
CA THR A 434 -36.31 15.12 3.44
C THR A 434 -37.02 14.41 2.29
N PRO A 435 -38.35 14.14 2.41
CA PRO A 435 -39.14 13.57 1.31
C PRO A 435 -39.04 14.40 0.04
N ASP A 436 -39.03 15.72 0.16
CA ASP A 436 -38.92 16.64 -0.97
C ASP A 436 -37.56 16.51 -1.68
N LEU A 437 -36.47 16.36 -0.91
CA LEU A 437 -35.12 16.21 -1.47
C LEU A 437 -34.94 14.88 -2.23
N ILE A 438 -35.63 13.83 -1.79
CA ILE A 438 -35.53 12.48 -2.38
C ILE A 438 -36.68 12.18 -3.34
N HIS A 439 -37.57 13.14 -3.59
CA HIS A 439 -38.69 12.94 -4.49
C HIS A 439 -38.18 12.67 -5.91
N GLY A 440 -38.56 11.51 -6.46
CA GLY A 440 -38.09 11.06 -7.78
C GLY A 440 -36.62 10.61 -7.83
N ALA A 441 -35.91 10.55 -6.69
CA ALA A 441 -34.56 10.02 -6.65
C ALA A 441 -34.57 8.49 -6.80
N ASP A 442 -33.69 7.97 -7.66
CA ASP A 442 -33.37 6.55 -7.70
C ASP A 442 -32.63 6.09 -6.42
N ALA A 443 -32.53 4.77 -6.23
CA ALA A 443 -31.86 4.18 -5.07
C ALA A 443 -30.41 4.67 -4.91
N ARG A 444 -29.67 4.81 -6.03
CA ARG A 444 -28.28 5.26 -6.04
C ARG A 444 -28.13 6.73 -5.63
N ALA A 445 -29.01 7.60 -6.11
CA ALA A 445 -29.06 9.01 -5.79
C ALA A 445 -29.49 9.21 -4.33
N ALA A 446 -30.53 8.49 -3.89
CA ALA A 446 -30.96 8.46 -2.50
C ALA A 446 -29.83 8.00 -1.57
N ARG A 447 -29.06 6.97 -1.94
CA ARG A 447 -27.90 6.51 -1.19
C ARG A 447 -26.84 7.61 -1.05
N ARG A 448 -26.49 8.30 -2.13
CA ARG A 448 -25.55 9.44 -2.08
C ARG A 448 -26.05 10.56 -1.16
N LEU A 449 -27.34 10.87 -1.23
CA LEU A 449 -27.97 11.89 -0.38
C LEU A 449 -27.96 11.47 1.11
N LEU A 450 -28.23 10.20 1.41
CA LEU A 450 -28.21 9.68 2.77
C LEU A 450 -26.79 9.67 3.37
N ILE A 451 -25.76 9.33 2.58
CA ILE A 451 -24.36 9.42 2.98
C ILE A 451 -24.01 10.87 3.32
N ARG A 452 -24.37 11.83 2.45
CA ARG A 452 -24.11 13.26 2.68
C ARG A 452 -24.79 13.74 3.96
N ALA A 453 -26.07 13.45 4.12
CA ALA A 453 -26.85 13.79 5.31
C ALA A 453 -26.21 13.21 6.59
N THR A 454 -25.70 11.97 6.53
CA THR A 454 -25.01 11.32 7.65
C THR A 454 -23.72 12.04 8.01
N VAL A 455 -22.83 12.24 7.04
CA VAL A 455 -21.54 12.91 7.24
C VAL A 455 -21.74 14.32 7.79
N ASP A 456 -22.64 15.11 7.20
CA ASP A 456 -22.89 16.48 7.65
C ASP A 456 -23.53 16.53 9.04
N SER A 457 -24.32 15.53 9.42
CA SER A 457 -24.91 15.44 10.76
C SER A 457 -23.85 15.11 11.81
N VAL A 458 -22.91 14.20 11.51
CA VAL A 458 -21.78 13.92 12.40
C VAL A 458 -20.91 15.18 12.57
N LEU A 459 -20.59 15.88 11.47
CA LEU A 459 -19.79 17.11 11.49
C LEU A 459 -20.50 18.29 12.17
N SER A 460 -21.84 18.25 12.27
CA SER A 460 -22.64 19.24 13.01
C SER A 460 -22.84 18.87 14.49
N SER A 461 -22.48 17.65 14.89
CA SER A 461 -22.70 17.15 16.24
C SER A 461 -21.61 17.59 17.23
N PRO A 462 -21.83 17.45 18.56
CA PRO A 462 -20.85 17.84 19.57
C PRO A 462 -19.49 17.15 19.43
N ILE A 463 -19.41 15.95 18.82
CA ILE A 463 -18.14 15.23 18.65
C ILE A 463 -17.16 15.95 17.72
N ALA A 464 -17.68 16.76 16.79
CA ALA A 464 -16.88 17.55 15.87
C ALA A 464 -16.56 18.96 16.40
N ARG A 465 -16.99 19.30 17.62
CA ARG A 465 -16.77 20.62 18.21
C ARG A 465 -15.26 20.88 18.37
N GLY A 466 -14.81 22.03 17.90
CA GLY A 466 -13.40 22.42 17.97
C GLY A 466 -12.51 21.91 16.82
N LEU A 467 -13.06 21.11 15.88
CA LEU A 467 -12.33 20.77 14.65
C LEU A 467 -12.12 22.03 13.77
N PRO A 468 -10.89 22.28 13.29
CA PRO A 468 -10.62 23.28 12.25
C PRO A 468 -11.47 23.07 11.00
N GLU A 469 -11.80 24.15 10.28
CA GLU A 469 -12.63 24.03 9.07
C GLU A 469 -11.95 23.23 7.95
N ALA A 470 -10.62 23.29 7.85
CA ALA A 470 -9.86 22.46 6.91
C ALA A 470 -10.05 20.96 7.19
N ASP A 471 -10.03 20.54 8.47
CA ASP A 471 -10.24 19.14 8.87
C ASP A 471 -11.69 18.71 8.63
N ARG A 472 -12.65 19.62 8.88
CA ARG A 472 -14.08 19.38 8.56
C ARG A 472 -14.29 19.18 7.07
N ALA A 473 -13.67 20.02 6.23
CA ALA A 473 -13.74 19.91 4.78
C ALA A 473 -13.14 18.58 4.29
N MET A 474 -11.98 18.18 4.83
CA MET A 474 -11.35 16.90 4.52
C MET A 474 -12.23 15.72 4.93
N LEU A 475 -12.74 15.70 6.18
CA LEU A 475 -13.64 14.64 6.65
C LEU A 475 -14.91 14.55 5.82
N ARG A 476 -15.44 15.69 5.37
CA ARG A 476 -16.60 15.76 4.48
C ARG A 476 -16.30 15.13 3.12
N GLU A 477 -15.20 15.53 2.48
CA GLU A 477 -14.78 14.99 1.19
C GLU A 477 -14.58 13.47 1.25
N VAL A 478 -13.85 13.00 2.28
CA VAL A 478 -13.57 11.58 2.47
C VAL A 478 -14.84 10.81 2.79
N GLY A 479 -15.65 11.29 3.73
CA GLY A 479 -16.90 10.66 4.14
C GLY A 479 -17.89 10.50 2.98
N TYR A 480 -17.99 11.50 2.10
CA TYR A 480 -18.86 11.43 0.92
C TYR A 480 -18.44 10.37 -0.11
N ARG A 481 -17.17 9.96 -0.11
CA ARG A 481 -16.62 8.95 -1.02
C ARG A 481 -16.59 7.54 -0.42
N MET A 482 -16.93 7.38 0.87
CA MET A 482 -16.95 6.07 1.51
C MET A 482 -18.00 5.14 0.89
N ASN A 483 -17.65 3.86 0.80
CA ASN A 483 -18.54 2.79 0.37
C ASN A 483 -18.40 1.58 1.31
N GLY A 484 -19.11 0.49 1.03
CA GLY A 484 -19.05 -0.72 1.86
C GLY A 484 -17.64 -1.34 1.95
N GLU A 485 -16.84 -1.23 0.89
CA GLU A 485 -15.44 -1.66 0.91
C GLU A 485 -14.60 -0.78 1.85
N SER A 486 -14.71 0.54 1.78
CA SER A 486 -14.06 1.46 2.72
C SER A 486 -14.35 1.09 4.18
N VAL A 487 -15.63 0.90 4.51
CA VAL A 487 -16.07 0.54 5.87
C VAL A 487 -15.44 -0.78 6.34
N ARG A 488 -15.45 -1.81 5.48
CA ARG A 488 -14.81 -3.10 5.78
C ARG A 488 -13.31 -2.97 6.02
N HIS A 489 -12.64 -2.18 5.20
CA HIS A 489 -11.21 -1.93 5.36
C HIS A 489 -10.90 -1.21 6.67
N PHE A 490 -11.65 -0.16 7.02
CA PHE A 490 -11.44 0.61 8.23
C PHE A 490 -11.75 -0.18 9.50
N GLY A 491 -12.95 -0.79 9.57
CA GLY A 491 -13.34 -1.58 10.74
C GLY A 491 -12.44 -2.80 10.93
N GLY A 492 -12.09 -3.49 9.84
CA GLY A 492 -11.17 -4.63 9.90
C GLY A 492 -9.78 -4.25 10.43
N CYS A 493 -9.25 -3.07 10.05
CA CYS A 493 -8.00 -2.58 10.63
C CYS A 493 -8.14 -2.10 12.08
N GLU A 494 -9.22 -1.39 12.40
CA GLU A 494 -9.47 -0.88 13.75
C GLU A 494 -9.54 -2.01 14.80
N ALA A 495 -10.11 -3.15 14.42
CA ALA A 495 -10.27 -4.29 15.31
C ALA A 495 -8.94 -4.99 15.65
N ILE A 496 -7.90 -4.82 14.83
CA ILE A 496 -6.61 -5.53 14.94
C ILE A 496 -5.60 -4.63 15.66
N GLU A 497 -5.16 -5.06 16.84
CA GLU A 497 -4.17 -4.33 17.63
C GLU A 497 -2.75 -4.63 17.19
N LYS A 498 -2.46 -5.89 16.88
CA LYS A 498 -1.10 -6.37 16.60
C LYS A 498 -1.10 -7.57 15.68
N VAL A 499 -0.08 -7.64 14.83
CA VAL A 499 0.23 -8.79 13.98
C VAL A 499 1.67 -9.22 14.27
N GLU A 500 1.87 -10.50 14.55
CA GLU A 500 3.19 -11.09 14.77
C GLU A 500 3.41 -12.29 13.86
N VAL A 501 4.61 -12.40 13.30
CA VAL A 501 5.02 -13.56 12.51
C VAL A 501 5.87 -14.49 13.37
N LYS A 502 5.46 -15.75 13.46
CA LYS A 502 6.23 -16.84 14.09
C LYS A 502 6.35 -18.00 13.10
N ARG A 503 7.26 -18.92 13.34
CA ARG A 503 7.40 -20.09 12.47
C ARG A 503 6.12 -20.92 12.47
N GLY A 504 5.61 -21.22 11.27
CA GLY A 504 4.34 -21.91 11.02
C GLY A 504 3.07 -21.07 11.18
N ARG A 505 3.14 -19.87 11.79
CA ARG A 505 1.93 -19.13 12.18
C ARG A 505 2.06 -17.60 12.13
N VAL A 506 0.95 -16.94 11.86
CA VAL A 506 0.76 -15.49 11.99
C VAL A 506 -0.25 -15.26 13.10
N SER A 507 0.19 -14.67 14.21
CA SER A 507 -0.68 -14.34 15.34
C SER A 507 -1.29 -12.95 15.14
N VAL A 508 -2.61 -12.87 15.10
CA VAL A 508 -3.38 -11.62 15.02
C VAL A 508 -4.06 -11.40 16.36
N THR A 509 -3.67 -10.35 17.07
CA THR A 509 -4.30 -9.95 18.34
C THR A 509 -5.34 -8.88 18.07
N VAL A 510 -6.56 -9.11 18.55
CA VAL A 510 -7.71 -8.24 18.32
C VAL A 510 -8.24 -7.63 19.61
N ASN A 511 -8.86 -6.46 19.49
CA ASN A 511 -9.70 -5.89 20.54
C ASN A 511 -11.01 -6.69 20.57
N GLY A 512 -11.13 -7.68 21.46
CA GLY A 512 -12.24 -8.63 21.51
C GLY A 512 -13.64 -8.02 21.43
N PRO A 513 -14.00 -7.09 22.35
CA PRO A 513 -15.30 -6.42 22.31
C PRO A 513 -15.58 -5.72 20.98
N LEU A 514 -14.60 -5.00 20.44
CA LEU A 514 -14.75 -4.28 19.17
C LEU A 514 -14.87 -5.24 17.98
N PHE A 515 -14.03 -6.26 17.94
CA PHE A 515 -14.01 -7.29 16.91
C PHE A 515 -15.35 -8.03 16.83
N ARG A 516 -15.90 -8.45 17.99
CA ARG A 516 -17.23 -9.08 18.05
C ARG A 516 -18.33 -8.14 17.55
N LYS A 517 -18.34 -6.89 18.01
CA LYS A 517 -19.32 -5.89 17.57
C LYS A 517 -19.25 -5.66 16.05
N LEU A 518 -18.06 -5.53 15.49
CA LEU A 518 -17.87 -5.36 14.04
C LEU A 518 -18.30 -6.61 13.25
N ASN A 519 -18.26 -7.80 13.83
CA ASN A 519 -18.67 -9.03 13.15
C ASN A 519 -20.17 -9.33 13.22
N GLU A 520 -20.95 -8.54 13.97
CA GLU A 520 -22.42 -8.53 13.84
C GLU A 520 -22.85 -8.06 12.44
N LEU A 521 -21.97 -7.31 11.77
CA LEU A 521 -22.13 -6.84 10.40
C LEU A 521 -21.39 -7.76 9.45
N LYS A 522 -22.17 -8.49 8.65
CA LYS A 522 -21.65 -9.42 7.65
C LYS A 522 -21.81 -8.87 6.25
N ASP A 523 -20.81 -9.10 5.42
CA ASP A 523 -20.93 -8.88 4.00
C ASP A 523 -21.75 -10.00 3.31
N PRO A 524 -22.02 -9.91 1.99
CA PRO A 524 -22.75 -10.96 1.27
C PRO A 524 -22.09 -12.35 1.32
N GLY A 525 -20.78 -12.42 1.56
CA GLY A 525 -20.04 -13.67 1.76
C GLY A 525 -20.09 -14.20 3.19
N GLY A 526 -20.80 -13.50 4.10
CA GLY A 526 -20.91 -13.88 5.50
C GLY A 526 -19.71 -13.48 6.36
N ILE A 527 -18.77 -12.70 5.81
CA ILE A 527 -17.55 -12.26 6.51
C ILE A 527 -17.86 -11.03 7.35
N GLY A 528 -17.51 -11.08 8.64
CA GLY A 528 -17.65 -9.95 9.55
C GLY A 528 -16.73 -8.78 9.18
N ILE A 529 -17.12 -7.53 9.47
CA ILE A 529 -16.25 -6.36 9.21
C ILE A 529 -14.91 -6.49 9.95
N GLY A 530 -14.91 -6.96 11.20
CA GLY A 530 -13.69 -7.16 11.98
C GLY A 530 -12.80 -8.27 11.41
N GLU A 531 -13.42 -9.32 10.85
CA GLU A 531 -12.73 -10.45 10.19
C GLU A 531 -12.16 -10.10 8.82
N TYR A 532 -12.65 -9.05 8.17
CA TYR A 532 -12.39 -8.77 6.76
C TYR A 532 -10.90 -8.80 6.37
N GLN A 533 -10.03 -8.11 7.13
CA GLN A 533 -8.59 -8.11 6.80
C GLN A 533 -7.92 -9.46 7.10
N VAL A 534 -8.37 -10.16 8.14
CA VAL A 534 -7.88 -11.50 8.48
C VAL A 534 -8.20 -12.48 7.36
N GLU A 535 -9.43 -12.46 6.83
CA GLU A 535 -9.83 -13.32 5.73
C GLU A 535 -9.09 -13.00 4.43
N ARG A 536 -8.86 -11.71 4.13
CA ARG A 536 -8.00 -11.33 3.00
C ARG A 536 -6.58 -11.87 3.13
N ALA A 537 -5.99 -11.79 4.33
CA ALA A 537 -4.68 -12.36 4.59
C ALA A 537 -4.68 -13.89 4.43
N LYS A 538 -5.70 -14.59 4.95
CA LYS A 538 -5.84 -16.05 4.76
C LYS A 538 -5.95 -16.44 3.29
N GLN A 539 -6.73 -15.71 2.50
CA GLN A 539 -6.86 -15.92 1.06
C GLN A 539 -5.50 -15.77 0.37
N ALA A 540 -4.77 -14.69 0.64
CA ALA A 540 -3.44 -14.50 0.09
C ALA A 540 -2.47 -15.64 0.48
N PHE A 541 -2.50 -16.07 1.74
CA PHE A 541 -1.59 -17.11 2.25
C PHE A 541 -1.92 -18.50 1.71
N SER A 542 -3.15 -18.72 1.23
CA SER A 542 -3.51 -19.98 0.56
C SER A 542 -2.63 -20.26 -0.67
N SER A 543 -2.13 -19.19 -1.32
CA SER A 543 -1.23 -19.25 -2.46
C SER A 543 0.25 -19.36 -2.10
N LEU A 544 0.63 -19.34 -0.82
CA LEU A 544 2.03 -19.24 -0.39
C LEU A 544 2.44 -20.43 0.49
N THR A 545 3.55 -21.06 0.13
CA THR A 545 4.18 -22.11 0.96
C THR A 545 5.60 -21.73 1.33
N ILE A 546 6.03 -22.18 2.51
CA ILE A 546 7.41 -22.13 2.99
C ILE A 546 7.80 -23.56 3.35
N ASN A 547 8.73 -24.15 2.60
CA ASN A 547 9.10 -25.56 2.71
C ASN A 547 7.89 -26.50 2.61
N GLY A 548 6.97 -26.22 1.67
CA GLY A 548 5.76 -26.99 1.44
C GLY A 548 4.66 -26.83 2.50
N LYS A 549 4.84 -25.92 3.48
CA LYS A 549 3.82 -25.63 4.51
C LYS A 549 3.24 -24.23 4.33
N ARG A 550 1.91 -24.11 4.44
CA ARG A 550 1.21 -22.81 4.43
C ARG A 550 1.26 -22.18 5.83
N PRO A 551 1.56 -20.87 5.97
CA PRO A 551 1.41 -20.17 7.24
C PRO A 551 -0.06 -20.19 7.70
N VAL A 552 -0.29 -20.48 8.98
CA VAL A 552 -1.65 -20.47 9.58
C VAL A 552 -1.90 -19.13 10.27
N VAL A 553 -3.08 -18.53 10.05
CA VAL A 553 -3.49 -17.30 10.76
C VAL A 553 -4.27 -17.67 12.02
N GLU A 554 -3.73 -17.29 13.19
CA GLU A 554 -4.34 -17.50 14.50
C GLU A 554 -4.86 -16.16 15.04
N VAL A 555 -6.18 -16.05 15.26
CA VAL A 555 -6.80 -14.86 15.87
C VAL A 555 -6.94 -15.07 17.37
N THR A 556 -6.45 -14.12 18.16
CA THR A 556 -6.47 -14.16 19.63
C THR A 556 -7.14 -12.92 20.20
N ASP A 557 -8.13 -13.11 21.08
CA ASP A 557 -8.71 -12.02 21.86
C ASP A 557 -7.77 -11.68 23.02
N ARG A 558 -7.32 -10.43 23.09
CA ARG A 558 -6.46 -9.94 24.17
C ARG A 558 -7.04 -10.23 25.57
N ASN A 559 -8.36 -10.13 25.72
CA ASN A 559 -9.02 -10.32 27.01
C ASN A 559 -9.15 -11.80 27.39
N ALA A 560 -9.06 -12.72 26.42
CA ALA A 560 -9.08 -14.15 26.68
C ALA A 560 -7.70 -14.70 27.11
N ALA A 561 -6.61 -14.00 26.83
CA ALA A 561 -5.25 -14.40 27.21
C ALA A 561 -4.84 -13.99 28.64
N ALA A 562 -5.68 -13.20 29.33
CA ALA A 562 -5.46 -12.71 30.69
C ALA A 562 -6.35 -13.41 31.74
N MET A 563 -7.20 -14.34 31.32
CA MET A 563 -7.92 -15.30 32.15
C MET A 563 -7.27 -16.67 32.01
#